data_AF-A0A352Y5R1-F1
#
_entry.id   AF-A0A352Y5R1-F1
#
_cell.length_a   1.000
_cell.length_b   1.000
_cell.length_c   1.000
_cell.angle_alpha   90.00
_cell.angle_beta   90.00
_cell.angle_gamma   90.00
#
_symmetry.space_group_name_H-M   'P 1'
#
loop_
_entity.id
_entity.type
_entity.pdbx_description
1 polymer ?
#
loop_
_entity_poly.entity_id
_entity_poly.type
_entity_poly.pdbx_seq_one_letter_code
_entity_poly.pdbx_strand_id
1 'polypeptide(L)'
;MALPSDRGQQAVGIATDATPAEDFKQLLTKQERFAPLPNVLAAARDKDYLALYDEAASDLAGFWDKIAKDFTWAKPWTSVMEGQAPQTRWFVDGQLNITINCLDRHATGSRATKRALIWVGEDGTEHTYTYSELLALTCQIANGLRSLGVKKGDRVCIYLPL
;
A
#
# COMPACT_ATOMS: atom_id res chain seq x y z
N MET A 1 -62.74 2.39 17.47
CA MET A 1 -62.36 1.13 16.77
C MET A 1 -62.57 1.37 15.27
N ALA A 2 -61.60 0.93 14.45
CA ALA A 2 -61.43 1.12 13.00
C ALA A 2 -60.56 2.33 12.53
N LEU A 3 -59.25 2.07 12.39
CA LEU A 3 -58.41 2.53 11.26
C LEU A 3 -58.69 1.58 10.06
N PRO A 4 -58.38 1.84 8.76
CA PRO A 4 -57.10 2.40 8.29
C PRO A 4 -57.06 3.09 6.90
N SER A 5 -55.83 3.46 6.53
CA SER A 5 -55.22 3.44 5.17
C SER A 5 -55.76 4.36 4.08
N ASP A 6 -54.95 5.33 3.71
CA ASP A 6 -54.83 5.73 2.31
C ASP A 6 -53.37 5.61 1.86
N ARG A 7 -53.11 4.61 1.01
CA ARG A 7 -51.86 4.45 0.29
C ARG A 7 -52.00 5.23 -1.02
N GLY A 8 -51.16 6.24 -1.16
CA GLY A 8 -50.24 6.37 -2.29
C GLY A 8 -50.84 6.63 -3.67
N GLN A 9 -50.58 7.83 -4.18
CA GLN A 9 -50.16 7.98 -5.57
C GLN A 9 -49.35 9.28 -5.79
N GLN A 10 -48.25 9.10 -6.55
CA GLN A 10 -47.52 10.08 -7.37
C GLN A 10 -46.61 11.08 -6.63
N ALA A 11 -45.41 11.43 -7.09
CA ALA A 11 -44.86 11.37 -8.44
C ALA A 11 -43.33 11.18 -8.43
N VAL A 12 -42.84 10.56 -9.52
CA VAL A 12 -41.43 10.52 -9.92
C VAL A 12 -41.00 11.95 -10.24
N GLY A 13 -40.19 12.55 -9.36
CA GLY A 13 -39.57 13.86 -9.56
C GLY A 13 -38.22 13.71 -10.25
N ILE A 14 -38.14 14.24 -11.46
CA ILE A 14 -36.97 14.24 -12.34
C ILE A 14 -35.91 15.16 -11.72
N ALA A 15 -34.67 14.66 -11.61
CA ALA A 15 -33.52 15.40 -11.10
C ALA A 15 -33.37 16.73 -11.84
N THR A 16 -33.35 17.84 -11.09
CA THR A 16 -33.08 19.17 -11.63
C THR A 16 -31.60 19.46 -11.44
N ASP A 17 -30.94 19.77 -12.55
CA ASP A 17 -29.50 19.97 -12.72
C ASP A 17 -28.87 20.88 -11.65
N ALA A 18 -28.04 20.30 -10.79
CA ALA A 18 -27.05 21.04 -10.03
C ALA A 18 -25.85 21.33 -10.94
N THR A 19 -25.39 22.58 -10.97
CA THR A 19 -24.18 22.96 -11.70
C THR A 19 -22.99 22.19 -11.13
N PRO A 20 -22.04 21.65 -11.93
CA PRO A 20 -20.94 20.80 -11.42
C PRO A 20 -20.13 21.43 -10.27
N ALA A 21 -20.01 22.76 -10.25
CA ALA A 21 -19.32 23.51 -9.20
C ALA A 21 -20.10 23.60 -7.87
N GLU A 22 -21.43 23.54 -7.90
CA GLU A 22 -22.28 23.51 -6.71
C GLU A 22 -22.33 22.10 -6.11
N ASP A 23 -22.33 21.08 -6.96
CA ASP A 23 -22.25 19.67 -6.59
C ASP A 23 -20.94 19.37 -5.85
N PHE A 24 -19.82 19.91 -6.33
CA PHE A 24 -18.52 19.82 -5.63
C PHE A 24 -18.51 20.51 -4.27
N LYS A 25 -19.16 21.67 -4.14
CA LYS A 25 -19.29 22.37 -2.85
C LYS A 25 -20.15 21.57 -1.87
N GLN A 26 -21.22 20.93 -2.35
CA GLN A 26 -22.04 20.05 -1.51
C GLN A 26 -21.25 18.83 -1.02
N LEU A 27 -20.44 18.20 -1.87
CA LEU A 27 -19.56 17.08 -1.47
C LEU A 27 -18.54 17.48 -0.40
N LEU A 28 -18.04 18.72 -0.42
CA LEU A 28 -17.13 19.24 0.61
C LEU A 28 -17.85 19.61 1.91
N THR A 29 -19.15 19.89 1.85
CA THR A 29 -19.97 20.31 3.01
C THR A 29 -20.60 19.11 3.72
N LYS A 30 -20.84 18.01 3.01
CA LYS A 30 -21.45 16.79 3.55
C LYS A 30 -20.40 15.92 4.24
N GLN A 31 -20.17 16.15 5.53
CA GLN A 31 -19.36 15.27 6.38
C GLN A 31 -20.12 13.99 6.77
N GLU A 32 -20.54 13.19 5.79
CA GLU A 32 -21.00 11.83 6.08
C GLU A 32 -19.78 10.97 6.45
N ARG A 33 -19.64 10.68 7.74
CA ARG A 33 -18.61 9.76 8.26
C ARG A 33 -19.19 8.36 8.28
N PHE A 34 -18.57 7.46 7.52
CA PHE A 34 -18.89 6.04 7.56
C PHE A 34 -17.99 5.35 8.58
N ALA A 35 -18.59 4.79 9.63
CA ALA A 35 -17.83 3.97 10.56
C ALA A 35 -17.37 2.68 9.85
N PRO A 36 -16.13 2.23 10.07
CA PRO A 36 -15.68 0.96 9.56
C PRO A 36 -16.54 -0.18 10.12
N LEU A 37 -16.76 -1.20 9.30
CA LEU A 37 -17.53 -2.37 9.69
C LEU A 37 -16.87 -3.09 10.90
N PRO A 38 -17.64 -3.72 11.80
CA PRO A 38 -17.10 -4.35 13.01
C PRO A 38 -16.02 -5.41 12.74
N ASN A 39 -16.15 -6.18 11.66
CA ASN A 39 -15.16 -7.18 11.25
C ASN A 39 -13.82 -6.52 10.83
N VAL A 40 -13.88 -5.37 10.16
CA VAL A 40 -12.69 -4.59 9.78
C VAL A 40 -12.00 -4.05 11.02
N LEU A 41 -12.76 -3.46 11.95
CA LEU A 41 -12.23 -3.01 13.24
C LEU A 41 -11.59 -4.16 14.04
N ALA A 42 -12.21 -5.33 14.06
CA ALA A 42 -11.69 -6.52 14.74
C ALA A 42 -10.40 -7.06 14.09
N ALA A 43 -10.24 -6.95 12.78
CA ALA A 43 -9.05 -7.39 12.05
C ALA A 43 -7.92 -6.34 11.95
N ALA A 44 -8.17 -5.08 12.30
CA ALA A 44 -7.18 -4.02 12.22
C ALA A 44 -5.92 -4.33 13.06
N ARG A 45 -4.73 -4.07 12.52
CA ARG A 45 -3.45 -4.24 13.23
C ARG A 45 -3.38 -3.32 14.44
N ASP A 46 -3.74 -2.05 14.23
CA ASP A 46 -3.74 -1.01 15.25
C ASP A 46 -5.18 -0.61 15.54
N LYS A 47 -5.58 -0.67 16.82
CA LYS A 47 -6.95 -0.38 17.26
C LYS A 47 -7.16 1.09 17.60
N ASP A 48 -6.07 1.78 17.93
CA ASP A 48 -6.10 3.18 18.36
C ASP A 48 -5.17 4.00 17.47
N TYR A 49 -5.76 4.62 16.47
CA TYR A 49 -5.05 5.50 15.56
C TYR A 49 -4.55 6.78 16.25
N LEU A 50 -5.31 7.32 17.21
CA LEU A 50 -4.96 8.59 17.85
C LEU A 50 -3.73 8.41 18.73
N ALA A 51 -3.67 7.32 19.50
CA ALA A 51 -2.49 6.99 20.29
C ALA A 51 -1.24 6.79 19.40
N LEU A 52 -1.38 6.11 18.25
CA LEU A 52 -0.28 5.92 17.31
C LEU A 52 0.19 7.25 16.70
N TYR A 53 -0.75 8.14 16.39
CA TYR A 53 -0.46 9.47 15.88
C TYR A 53 0.29 10.33 16.91
N ASP A 54 -0.16 10.29 18.17
CA ASP A 54 0.47 11.03 19.27
C ASP A 54 1.89 10.49 19.58
N GLU A 55 2.11 9.17 19.49
CA GLU A 55 3.45 8.55 19.55
C GLU A 55 4.36 9.11 18.45
N ALA A 56 3.89 9.11 17.19
CA ALA A 56 4.66 9.63 16.06
C ALA A 56 4.92 11.14 16.14
N ALA A 57 3.97 11.92 16.67
CA ALA A 57 4.09 13.36 16.83
C ALA A 57 5.06 13.76 17.96
N SER A 58 5.14 12.95 19.01
CA SER A 58 6.01 13.21 20.17
C SER A 58 7.47 12.81 19.94
N ASP A 59 7.72 11.69 19.26
CA ASP A 59 9.08 11.26 18.87
C ASP A 59 9.07 10.58 17.49
N LEU A 60 9.23 11.41 16.45
CA LEU A 60 9.24 10.94 15.07
C LEU A 60 10.40 9.96 14.80
N ALA A 61 11.58 10.21 15.39
CA ALA A 61 12.76 9.38 15.15
C ALA A 61 12.62 8.02 15.84
N GLY A 62 12.19 7.99 17.11
CA GLY A 62 11.94 6.75 17.83
C GLY A 62 10.80 5.93 17.23
N PHE A 63 9.74 6.58 16.76
CA PHE A 63 8.64 5.93 16.06
C PHE A 63 9.11 5.20 14.79
N TRP A 64 9.87 5.88 13.93
CA TRP A 64 10.39 5.26 12.71
C TRP A 64 11.50 4.24 12.96
N ASP A 65 12.30 4.40 14.02
CA ASP A 65 13.29 3.40 14.44
C ASP A 65 12.63 2.04 14.72
N LYS A 66 11.51 2.07 15.46
CA LYS A 66 10.71 0.88 15.80
C LYS A 66 10.18 0.19 14.55
N ILE A 67 9.60 0.96 13.62
CA ILE A 67 9.02 0.40 12.38
C ILE A 67 10.12 -0.12 11.45
N ALA A 68 11.25 0.58 11.32
CA ALA A 68 12.32 0.20 10.40
C ALA A 68 12.96 -1.15 10.76
N LYS A 69 12.87 -1.57 12.03
CA LYS A 69 13.33 -2.89 12.51
C LYS A 69 12.51 -4.06 11.96
N ASP A 70 11.31 -3.84 11.43
CA ASP A 70 10.50 -4.88 10.77
C ASP A 70 11.07 -5.29 9.39
N PHE A 71 12.04 -4.55 8.88
CA PHE A 71 12.71 -4.82 7.60
C PHE A 71 14.04 -5.54 7.79
N THR A 72 14.46 -6.25 6.75
CA THR A 72 15.77 -6.91 6.69
C THR A 72 16.80 -5.93 6.15
N TRP A 73 17.73 -5.53 7.02
CA TRP A 73 18.86 -4.64 6.69
C TRP A 73 20.14 -5.46 6.56
N ALA A 74 20.92 -5.19 5.52
CA ALA A 74 22.27 -5.72 5.39
C ALA A 74 23.23 -5.01 6.36
N LYS A 75 23.03 -3.70 6.56
CA LYS A 75 23.69 -2.90 7.57
C LYS A 75 22.66 -1.99 8.24
N PRO A 76 22.47 -2.07 9.57
CA PRO A 76 21.61 -1.14 10.29
C PRO A 76 22.08 0.31 10.13
N TRP A 77 21.15 1.26 10.26
CA TRP A 77 21.44 2.69 10.23
C TRP A 77 22.15 3.16 11.51
N THR A 78 22.87 4.26 11.40
CA THR A 78 23.51 4.95 12.54
C THR A 78 22.61 6.04 13.11
N SER A 79 21.81 6.68 12.26
CA SER A 79 20.82 7.69 12.63
C SER A 79 19.54 7.52 11.80
N VAL A 80 18.39 7.62 12.45
CA VAL A 80 17.08 7.47 11.79
C VAL A 80 16.77 8.65 10.88
N MET A 81 17.11 9.85 11.32
CA MET A 81 16.81 11.07 10.59
C MET A 81 17.86 12.13 10.87
N GLU A 82 18.36 12.77 9.81
CA GLU A 82 19.30 13.88 9.91
C GLU A 82 18.89 15.01 8.95
N GLY A 83 19.17 16.25 9.37
CA GLY A 83 18.88 17.45 8.58
C GLY A 83 17.45 17.98 8.79
N GLN A 84 17.10 18.98 7.99
CA GLN A 84 15.79 19.61 7.97
C GLN A 84 15.31 19.71 6.52
N ALA A 85 13.99 19.82 6.34
CA ALA A 85 13.40 19.99 5.02
C ALA A 85 14.05 21.18 4.29
N PRO A 86 14.44 21.06 3.01
CA PRO A 86 14.17 19.95 2.08
C PRO A 86 15.24 18.84 2.04
N GLN A 87 16.31 18.94 2.84
CA GLN A 87 17.50 18.07 2.77
C GLN A 87 17.50 16.97 3.85
N THR A 88 16.32 16.48 4.22
CA THR A 88 16.19 15.42 5.23
C THR A 88 16.72 14.10 4.69
N ARG A 89 17.62 13.46 5.44
CA ARG A 89 18.12 12.11 5.18
C ARG A 89 17.50 11.15 6.18
N TRP A 90 17.05 10.00 5.70
CA TRP A 90 16.46 8.94 6.52
C TRP A 90 17.35 7.70 6.53
N PHE A 91 17.45 7.05 7.68
CA PHE A 91 18.20 5.81 7.91
C PHE A 91 19.65 5.89 7.40
N VAL A 92 20.38 6.89 7.90
CA VAL A 92 21.74 7.23 7.48
C VAL A 92 22.68 6.04 7.68
N ASP A 93 23.56 5.81 6.71
CA ASP A 93 24.46 4.66 6.58
C ASP A 93 23.80 3.27 6.50
N GLY A 94 22.48 3.21 6.59
CA GLY A 94 21.71 1.99 6.45
C GLY A 94 21.83 1.41 5.05
N GLN A 95 22.02 0.10 4.95
CA GLN A 95 22.07 -0.61 3.68
C GLN A 95 20.99 -1.68 3.66
N LEU A 96 20.14 -1.63 2.63
CA LEU A 96 19.09 -2.60 2.38
C LEU A 96 19.02 -2.91 0.89
N ASN A 97 18.43 -4.06 0.57
CA ASN A 97 17.98 -4.36 -0.78
C ASN A 97 16.47 -4.59 -0.74
N ILE A 98 15.74 -3.88 -1.62
CA ILE A 98 14.29 -4.00 -1.71
C ILE A 98 13.85 -5.39 -2.13
N THR A 99 14.59 -6.05 -3.04
CA THR A 99 14.26 -7.42 -3.49
C THR A 99 14.36 -8.40 -2.33
N ILE A 100 15.34 -8.23 -1.42
CA ILE A 100 15.47 -9.10 -0.23
C ILE A 100 14.24 -9.00 0.66
N ASN A 101 13.70 -7.80 0.85
CA ASN A 101 12.52 -7.56 1.68
C ASN A 101 11.21 -7.99 1.00
N CYS A 102 11.14 -7.90 -0.33
CA CYS A 102 9.96 -8.24 -1.12
C CYS A 102 9.88 -9.73 -1.51
N LEU A 103 11.03 -10.37 -1.74
CA LEU A 103 11.13 -11.72 -2.30
C LEU A 103 11.98 -12.64 -1.43
N ASP A 104 13.29 -12.39 -1.32
CA ASP A 104 14.25 -13.38 -0.79
C ASP A 104 13.85 -13.88 0.61
N ARG A 105 13.52 -12.99 1.55
CA ARG A 105 13.14 -13.37 2.92
C ARG A 105 11.90 -14.26 2.99
N HIS A 106 11.01 -14.17 2.00
CA HIS A 106 9.80 -15.00 1.91
C HIS A 106 10.07 -16.28 1.12
N ALA A 107 10.92 -16.21 0.10
CA ALA A 107 11.28 -17.31 -0.79
C ALA A 107 12.20 -18.35 -0.14
N THR A 108 13.06 -17.95 0.80
CA THR A 108 13.97 -18.88 1.52
C THR A 108 13.39 -19.44 2.81
N GLY A 109 12.22 -18.95 3.24
CA GLY A 109 11.56 -19.33 4.49
C GLY A 109 10.38 -20.30 4.30
N SER A 110 9.54 -20.41 5.32
CA SER A 110 8.32 -21.23 5.31
C SER A 110 7.27 -20.78 4.28
N ARG A 111 7.44 -19.60 3.68
CA ARG A 111 6.54 -19.01 2.69
C ARG A 111 6.99 -19.25 1.25
N ALA A 112 8.02 -20.07 1.01
CA ALA A 112 8.57 -20.31 -0.33
C ALA A 112 7.50 -20.71 -1.36
N THR A 113 6.58 -21.60 -0.98
CA THR A 113 5.48 -22.11 -1.81
C THR A 113 4.21 -21.27 -1.71
N LYS A 114 4.20 -20.18 -0.93
CA LYS A 114 3.07 -19.27 -0.86
C LYS A 114 2.96 -18.49 -2.17
N ARG A 115 1.74 -18.37 -2.70
CA ARG A 115 1.43 -17.52 -3.86
C ARG A 115 1.86 -16.07 -3.57
N ALA A 116 2.75 -15.55 -4.40
CA ALA A 116 3.30 -14.20 -4.32
C ALA A 116 2.63 -13.25 -5.32
N LEU A 117 2.37 -13.74 -6.54
CA LEU A 117 1.72 -13.00 -7.61
C LEU A 117 0.64 -13.88 -8.25
N ILE A 118 -0.55 -13.30 -8.45
CA ILE A 118 -1.61 -13.86 -9.29
C ILE A 118 -1.80 -12.83 -10.40
N TRP A 119 -1.38 -13.19 -11.60
CA TRP A 119 -1.58 -12.40 -12.81
C TRP A 119 -2.82 -12.90 -13.53
N VAL A 120 -3.65 -11.97 -14.00
CA VAL A 120 -4.87 -12.27 -14.74
C VAL A 120 -4.83 -11.47 -16.04
N GLY A 121 -4.78 -12.17 -17.17
CA GLY A 121 -4.81 -11.60 -18.51
C GLY A 121 -6.19 -11.09 -18.90
N GLU A 122 -6.24 -10.26 -19.94
CA GLU A 122 -7.50 -9.71 -20.48
C GLU A 122 -8.45 -10.80 -21.01
N ASP A 123 -7.91 -11.92 -21.44
CA ASP A 123 -8.65 -13.11 -21.89
C ASP A 123 -9.13 -13.99 -20.72
N GLY A 124 -8.86 -13.59 -19.48
CA GLY A 124 -9.16 -14.34 -18.27
C GLY A 124 -8.12 -15.42 -17.94
N THR A 125 -7.01 -15.51 -18.66
CA THR A 125 -5.93 -16.46 -18.34
C THR A 125 -5.29 -16.09 -17.00
N GLU A 126 -5.17 -17.05 -16.10
CA GLU A 126 -4.55 -16.85 -14.79
C GLU A 126 -3.17 -17.52 -14.71
N HIS A 127 -2.17 -16.76 -14.27
CA HIS A 127 -0.87 -17.28 -13.89
C HIS A 127 -0.58 -16.96 -12.43
N THR A 128 -0.38 -18.02 -11.64
CA THR A 128 0.05 -17.90 -10.25
C THR A 128 1.54 -18.21 -10.13
N TYR A 129 2.27 -17.34 -9.44
CA TYR A 129 3.67 -17.55 -9.10
C TYR A 129 3.84 -17.60 -7.57
N THR A 130 4.54 -18.62 -7.09
CA THR A 130 5.00 -18.68 -5.70
C THR A 130 6.18 -17.72 -5.47
N TYR A 131 6.51 -17.43 -4.20
CA TYR A 131 7.70 -16.63 -3.89
C TYR A 131 8.99 -17.22 -4.47
N SER A 132 9.13 -18.55 -4.44
CA SER A 132 10.32 -19.22 -4.99
C SER A 132 10.43 -19.07 -6.51
N GLU A 133 9.32 -19.22 -7.24
CA GLU A 133 9.29 -19.06 -8.70
C GLU A 133 9.52 -17.60 -9.11
N LEU A 134 8.88 -16.66 -8.42
CA LEU A 134 9.03 -15.23 -8.70
C LEU A 134 10.45 -14.75 -8.43
N LEU A 135 11.10 -15.26 -7.36
CA LEU A 135 12.52 -15.00 -7.10
C LEU A 135 13.39 -15.55 -8.23
N ALA A 136 13.14 -16.78 -8.69
CA ALA A 136 13.90 -17.38 -9.78
C ALA A 136 13.81 -16.56 -11.08
N LEU A 137 12.60 -16.12 -11.46
CA LEU A 137 12.38 -15.25 -12.63
C LEU A 137 13.08 -13.89 -12.47
N THR A 138 13.00 -13.28 -11.29
CA THR A 138 13.67 -12.01 -10.98
C THR A 138 15.19 -12.15 -11.12
N CYS A 139 15.77 -13.24 -10.60
CA CYS A 139 17.19 -13.54 -10.73
C CYS A 139 17.62 -13.77 -12.18
N GLN A 140 16.77 -14.38 -13.01
CA GLN A 140 17.05 -14.55 -14.44
C GLN A 140 17.16 -13.20 -15.15
N ILE A 141 16.20 -12.29 -14.92
CA ILE A 141 16.26 -10.92 -15.47
C ILE A 141 17.47 -10.16 -14.95
N ALA A 142 17.75 -10.23 -13.63
CA ALA A 142 18.92 -9.57 -13.05
C ALA A 142 20.25 -10.06 -13.65
N ASN A 143 20.38 -11.38 -13.89
CA ASN A 143 21.54 -11.96 -14.55
C ASN A 143 21.64 -11.53 -16.02
N GLY A 144 20.51 -11.42 -16.73
CA GLY A 144 20.46 -10.90 -18.10
C GLY A 144 20.86 -9.42 -18.20
N LEU A 145 20.39 -8.57 -17.28
CA LEU A 145 20.83 -7.17 -17.22
C LEU A 145 22.33 -7.08 -16.90
N ARG A 146 22.83 -7.93 -16.00
CA ARG A 146 24.27 -7.99 -15.68
C ARG A 146 25.11 -8.43 -16.90
N SER A 147 24.62 -9.37 -17.72
CA SER A 147 25.34 -9.81 -18.92
C SER A 147 25.39 -8.73 -20.01
N LEU A 148 24.40 -7.84 -20.05
CA LEU A 148 24.40 -6.63 -20.89
C LEU A 148 25.28 -5.49 -20.34
N GLY A 149 25.93 -5.69 -19.20
CA GLY A 149 26.88 -4.74 -18.61
C GLY A 149 26.27 -3.71 -17.67
N VAL A 150 24.99 -3.86 -17.28
CA VAL A 150 24.33 -2.97 -16.32
C VAL A 150 25.00 -3.07 -14.95
N LYS A 151 25.31 -1.91 -14.35
CA LYS A 151 25.98 -1.77 -13.05
C LYS A 151 25.13 -0.98 -12.04
N LYS A 152 25.54 -1.02 -10.78
CA LYS A 152 24.93 -0.20 -9.72
C LYS A 152 25.03 1.28 -10.09
N GLY A 153 23.89 1.97 -10.11
CA GLY A 153 23.78 3.39 -10.48
C GLY A 153 23.33 3.62 -11.91
N ASP A 154 23.33 2.58 -12.76
CA ASP A 154 22.77 2.68 -14.11
C ASP A 154 21.25 2.71 -14.06
N ARG A 155 20.66 3.36 -15.07
CA ARG A 155 19.21 3.51 -15.21
C ARG A 155 18.72 2.59 -16.31
N VAL A 156 17.69 1.82 -16.03
CA VAL A 156 17.03 0.93 -16.99
C VAL A 156 15.60 1.42 -17.19
N CYS A 157 15.23 1.74 -18.43
CA CYS A 157 13.86 2.07 -18.77
C CYS A 157 13.09 0.78 -19.04
N ILE A 158 11.91 0.64 -18.44
CA ILE A 158 11.05 -0.53 -18.59
C ILE A 158 9.76 -0.04 -19.25
N TYR A 159 9.41 -0.64 -20.39
CA TYR A 159 8.16 -0.43 -21.09
C TYR A 159 7.48 -1.78 -21.25
N LEU A 160 6.50 -2.07 -20.39
CA LEU A 160 5.78 -3.34 -20.33
C LEU A 160 4.27 -3.09 -20.36
N PRO A 161 3.48 -3.94 -21.02
CA PRO A 161 2.04 -3.98 -20.82
C PRO A 161 1.70 -4.52 -19.40
N LEU A 162 0.45 -4.34 -18.98
CA LEU A 162 -0.10 -4.91 -17.76
C LEU A 162 -0.68 -6.31 -18.02
#